data_AF-A0AAE0C6S9-F1
#
_entry.id   AF-A0AAE0C6S9-F1
#
_cell.length_a   1.000
_cell.length_b   1.000
_cell.length_c   1.000
_cell.angle_alpha   90.00
_cell.angle_beta   90.00
_cell.angle_gamma   90.00
#
_symmetry.space_group_name_H-M   'P 1'
#
loop_
_entity.id
_entity.type
_entity.pdbx_description
1 polymer ?
#
loop_
_entity_poly.entity_id
_entity_poly.type
_entity_poly.pdbx_seq_one_letter_code
_entity_poly.pdbx_strand_id
1 'polypeptide(L)'
;MRGSIACSTRPISSNAPSEVRREGALEQTKLGLRWTAIATVEGCTAAYKVAFKRKEPTRELYWTTTDVGTSVSAVLDNLQPGSTYLVKIVPTCNSVESEVFRFRTARIGARYTSMYRVSEYTQEVDFLENHDSADLNGEGLFLSNDNSGLFFTNSSPVSKYCVEHVEPESVGGWAPYISCNGPEADPRNHPDDPLCICMVYADRLISLQSKTEMDSECNPTTWNGTKHNDPACNCTGPDGERSKWVVDPKSSRYVGWAPVMQPYFYYQLPRDTYPGVKKLGEWYSTPKESSCVETASLGDDGCTWKRLPEVEVIYSSDLPSLGWNKTEVKHWPLHTLGVNTTVEDNTNLPIFAKAWENNKRWMQQRCCGC
;
A
#
# COMPACT_ATOMS: atom_id res chain seq x y z
N MET A 1 -19.86 -21.56 0.39
CA MET A 1 -20.77 -20.59 1.05
C MET A 1 -20.08 -19.23 0.97
N ARG A 2 -20.64 -18.25 0.24
CA ARG A 2 -20.08 -16.88 0.18
C ARG A 2 -20.59 -16.13 1.41
N GLY A 3 -19.72 -15.90 2.39
CA GLY A 3 -20.06 -15.04 3.53
C GLY A 3 -20.01 -13.59 3.08
N SER A 4 -21.15 -12.90 3.00
CA SER A 4 -21.15 -11.44 2.81
C SER A 4 -20.64 -10.78 4.08
N ILE A 5 -19.51 -10.07 4.00
CA ILE A 5 -19.05 -9.22 5.10
C ILE A 5 -19.94 -7.98 5.12
N ALA A 6 -20.94 -7.96 6.00
CA ALA A 6 -21.79 -6.79 6.20
C ALA A 6 -21.05 -5.78 7.09
N CYS A 7 -20.62 -4.67 6.49
CA CYS A 7 -20.04 -3.54 7.23
C CYS A 7 -21.16 -2.79 7.97
N SER A 8 -21.22 -2.88 9.30
CA SER A 8 -22.14 -2.06 10.10
C SER A 8 -21.51 -0.70 10.39
N THR A 9 -22.11 0.39 9.93
CA THR A 9 -21.80 1.73 10.43
C THR A 9 -22.57 1.94 11.73
N ARG A 10 -21.86 2.13 12.85
CA ARG A 10 -22.51 2.57 14.10
C ARG A 10 -22.72 4.08 14.03
N PRO A 11 -23.93 4.60 14.34
CA PRO A 11 -24.11 6.03 14.46
C PRO A 11 -23.21 6.56 15.60
N ILE A 12 -22.36 7.52 15.27
CA ILE A 12 -21.52 8.21 16.25
C ILE A 12 -22.45 9.04 17.13
N SER A 13 -22.45 8.78 18.44
CA SER A 13 -23.16 9.65 19.39
C SER A 13 -22.54 11.04 19.31
N SER A 14 -23.36 12.07 19.08
CA SER A 14 -22.92 13.48 18.99
C SER A 14 -22.22 14.00 20.26
N ASN A 15 -22.28 13.23 21.35
CA ASN A 15 -21.79 13.61 22.67
C ASN A 15 -20.49 12.90 23.06
N ALA A 16 -19.95 12.01 22.22
CA ALA A 16 -18.66 11.36 22.44
C ALA A 16 -17.54 12.11 21.70
N PRO A 17 -16.31 12.18 22.25
CA PRO A 17 -15.17 12.59 21.46
C PRO A 17 -15.04 11.68 20.24
N SER A 18 -14.79 12.27 19.08
CA SER A 18 -14.78 11.56 17.80
C SER A 18 -13.52 11.87 17.00
N GLU A 19 -13.32 11.17 15.88
CA GLU A 19 -12.19 11.38 14.98
C GLU A 19 -10.81 11.33 15.67
N VAL A 20 -10.66 10.45 16.67
CA VAL A 20 -9.38 10.25 17.36
C VAL A 20 -8.37 9.71 16.35
N ARG A 21 -7.28 10.44 16.15
CA ARG A 21 -6.25 10.13 15.15
C ARG A 21 -4.86 10.42 15.67
N ARG A 22 -3.85 9.83 15.01
CA ARG A 22 -2.45 10.17 15.24
C ARG A 22 -2.19 11.61 14.79
N GLU A 23 -1.40 12.33 15.57
CA GLU A 23 -0.78 13.58 15.17
C GLU A 23 0.74 13.41 15.18
N GLY A 24 1.40 13.80 14.09
CA GLY A 24 2.84 13.62 13.91
C GLY A 24 3.24 12.25 13.37
N ALA A 25 4.56 12.00 13.37
CA ALA A 25 5.16 10.83 12.76
C ALA A 25 4.93 9.53 13.58
N LEU A 26 5.25 8.40 12.96
CA LEU A 26 5.30 7.11 13.63
C LEU A 26 6.58 7.02 14.49
N GLU A 27 6.47 7.37 15.76
CA GLU A 27 7.59 7.34 16.70
C GLU A 27 7.71 6.01 17.45
N GLN A 28 8.93 5.69 17.91
CA GLN A 28 9.25 4.42 18.57
C GLN A 28 8.70 4.33 20.00
N THR A 29 8.65 5.44 20.73
CA THR A 29 8.27 5.44 22.16
C THR A 29 7.22 6.48 22.49
N LYS A 30 6.65 7.13 21.46
CA LYS A 30 5.64 8.17 21.61
C LYS A 30 4.48 8.01 20.64
N LEU A 31 3.36 8.57 21.04
CA LEU A 31 2.14 8.65 20.25
C LEU A 31 1.50 10.02 20.46
N GLY A 32 1.60 10.89 19.46
CA GLY A 32 0.80 12.10 19.37
C GLY A 32 -0.63 11.77 18.94
N LEU A 33 -1.60 12.38 19.59
CA LEU A 33 -3.03 12.14 19.41
C LEU A 33 -3.78 13.46 19.26
N ARG A 34 -4.82 13.45 18.43
CA ARG A 34 -5.78 14.54 18.30
C ARG A 34 -7.19 14.01 18.08
N TRP A 35 -8.20 14.71 18.56
CA TRP A 35 -9.60 14.35 18.41
C TRP A 35 -10.50 15.57 18.22
N THR A 36 -11.76 15.33 17.88
CA THR A 36 -12.80 16.35 17.82
C THR A 36 -13.46 16.49 19.19
N ALA A 37 -13.57 17.73 19.67
CA ALA A 37 -14.18 18.06 20.95
C ALA A 37 -15.66 17.65 21.01
N ILE A 38 -16.14 17.37 22.22
CA ILE A 38 -17.59 17.28 22.46
C ILE A 38 -18.21 18.68 22.44
N ALA A 39 -19.50 18.77 22.09
CA ALA A 39 -20.25 20.00 22.25
C ALA A 39 -20.27 20.42 23.72
N THR A 40 -20.07 21.71 23.99
CA THR A 40 -20.15 22.25 25.35
C THR A 40 -21.54 22.01 25.91
N VAL A 41 -21.62 21.32 27.05
CA VAL A 41 -22.86 21.18 27.81
C VAL A 41 -22.96 22.37 28.76
N GLU A 42 -24.13 22.99 28.86
CA GLU A 42 -24.34 24.13 29.75
C GLU A 42 -23.90 23.79 31.18
N GLY A 43 -23.05 24.65 31.76
CA GLY A 43 -22.49 24.43 33.10
C GLY A 43 -21.30 23.46 33.17
N CYS A 44 -20.77 22.95 32.05
CA CYS A 44 -19.59 22.08 32.06
C CYS A 44 -18.54 22.44 30.99
N THR A 45 -17.33 22.76 31.45
CA THR A 45 -16.17 22.97 30.57
C THR A 45 -15.59 21.62 30.16
N ALA A 46 -15.67 21.27 28.88
CA ALA A 46 -15.16 20.01 28.36
C ALA A 46 -13.66 19.86 28.64
N ALA A 47 -13.33 18.98 29.58
CA ALA A 47 -11.98 18.50 29.82
C ALA A 47 -11.92 16.99 29.55
N TYR A 48 -10.72 16.46 29.35
CA TYR A 48 -10.49 15.11 28.86
C TYR A 48 -9.40 14.40 29.65
N LYS A 49 -9.54 13.08 29.70
CA LYS A 49 -8.51 12.12 30.02
C LYS A 49 -8.26 11.25 28.80
N VAL A 50 -7.01 10.85 28.60
CA VAL A 50 -6.66 9.80 27.63
C VAL A 50 -6.42 8.52 28.40
N ALA A 51 -7.26 7.51 28.14
CA ALA A 51 -7.07 6.17 28.68
C ALA A 51 -6.40 5.30 27.61
N PHE A 52 -5.30 4.64 27.96
CA PHE A 52 -4.58 3.76 27.05
C PHE A 52 -4.05 2.50 27.73
N LYS A 53 -3.90 1.42 26.95
CA LYS A 53 -3.24 0.19 27.38
C LYS A 53 -2.58 -0.51 26.21
N ARG A 54 -1.48 -1.24 26.46
CA ARG A 54 -0.90 -2.11 25.42
C ARG A 54 -1.84 -3.29 25.16
N LYS A 55 -2.02 -3.63 23.89
CA LYS A 55 -2.74 -4.83 23.45
C LYS A 55 -1.80 -6.03 23.59
N GLU A 56 -2.21 -7.02 24.36
CA GLU A 56 -1.51 -8.28 24.52
C GLU A 56 -2.41 -9.43 24.04
N PRO A 57 -1.89 -10.46 23.35
CA PRO A 57 -2.70 -11.58 22.87
C PRO A 57 -3.30 -12.42 24.00
N THR A 58 -2.57 -12.58 25.10
CA THR A 58 -2.87 -13.58 26.14
C THR A 58 -3.32 -12.99 27.47
N ARG A 59 -3.28 -11.66 27.64
CA ARG A 59 -3.60 -11.02 28.91
C ARG A 59 -4.29 -9.68 28.72
N GLU A 60 -5.35 -9.42 29.46
CA GLU A 60 -5.91 -8.07 29.52
C GLU A 60 -5.09 -7.21 30.50
N LEU A 61 -4.59 -6.07 30.01
CA LEU A 61 -3.93 -5.07 30.85
C LEU A 61 -4.94 -4.06 31.40
N TYR A 62 -4.59 -3.44 32.52
CA TYR A 62 -5.31 -2.31 33.07
C TYR A 62 -5.11 -1.06 32.20
N TRP A 63 -6.11 -0.18 32.19
CA TRP A 63 -6.04 1.12 31.53
C TRP A 63 -5.18 2.08 32.36
N THR A 64 -4.18 2.68 31.74
CA THR A 64 -3.48 3.86 32.26
C THR A 64 -4.22 5.10 31.81
N THR A 65 -4.39 6.09 32.69
CA THR A 65 -5.09 7.34 32.38
C THR A 65 -4.18 8.54 32.59
N THR A 66 -4.19 9.46 31.64
CA THR A 66 -3.50 10.75 31.74
C THR A 66 -4.50 11.88 31.59
N ASP A 67 -4.53 12.82 32.54
CA ASP A 67 -5.32 14.05 32.47
C ASP A 67 -4.69 15.03 31.47
N VAL A 68 -5.50 15.54 30.53
CA VAL A 68 -5.05 16.47 29.48
C VAL A 68 -5.78 17.81 29.52
N GLY A 69 -6.58 18.03 30.57
CA GLY A 69 -7.35 19.25 30.77
C GLY A 69 -8.30 19.52 29.61
N THR A 70 -8.38 20.76 29.15
CA THR A 70 -9.26 21.16 28.03
C THR A 70 -8.64 20.96 26.65
N SER A 71 -7.44 20.37 26.56
CA SER A 71 -6.78 20.11 25.28
C SER A 71 -7.53 19.04 24.48
N VAL A 72 -7.55 19.19 23.16
CA VAL A 72 -8.05 18.17 22.20
C VAL A 72 -6.92 17.39 21.53
N SER A 73 -5.73 17.47 22.13
CA SER A 73 -4.55 16.71 21.74
C SER A 73 -3.76 16.27 22.96
N ALA A 74 -2.99 15.20 22.79
CA ALA A 74 -2.14 14.62 23.82
C ALA A 74 -0.91 13.96 23.20
N VAL A 75 0.18 13.88 23.97
CA VAL A 75 1.31 13.02 23.64
C VAL A 75 1.42 11.97 24.73
N LEU A 76 1.30 10.70 24.34
CA LEU A 76 1.63 9.57 25.19
C LEU A 76 3.09 9.23 24.98
N ASP A 77 3.88 9.15 26.05
CA ASP A 77 5.32 8.90 26.02
C ASP A 77 5.68 7.61 26.79
N ASN A 78 6.97 7.26 26.78
CA ASN A 78 7.50 6.06 27.43
C ASN A 78 6.80 4.76 27.00
N LEU A 79 6.31 4.73 25.76
CA LEU A 79 5.67 3.56 25.16
C LEU A 79 6.73 2.54 24.70
N GLN A 80 6.38 1.26 24.68
CA GLN A 80 7.26 0.22 24.18
C GLN A 80 7.28 0.23 22.65
N PRO A 81 8.47 0.23 22.01
CA PRO A 81 8.60 0.11 20.56
C PRO A 81 7.89 -1.09 19.96
N GLY A 82 7.42 -0.94 18.72
CA GLY A 82 6.74 -2.00 17.96
C GLY A 82 5.45 -2.55 18.58
N SER A 83 4.89 -1.87 19.58
CA SER A 83 3.70 -2.34 20.32
C SER A 83 2.43 -1.68 19.80
N THR A 84 1.32 -2.40 19.88
CA THR A 84 -0.02 -1.86 19.62
C THR A 84 -0.68 -1.44 20.94
N TYR A 85 -1.25 -0.25 20.96
CA TYR A 85 -1.98 0.35 22.06
C TYR A 85 -3.45 0.51 21.70
N LEU A 86 -4.32 0.20 22.66
CA LEU A 86 -5.73 0.57 22.65
C LEU A 86 -5.85 1.91 23.35
N VAL A 87 -6.56 2.86 22.75
CA VAL A 87 -6.72 4.23 23.26
C VAL A 87 -8.19 4.63 23.20
N LYS A 88 -8.68 5.28 24.25
CA LYS A 88 -9.98 5.95 24.25
C LYS A 88 -9.88 7.30 24.97
N ILE A 89 -10.71 8.24 24.53
CA ILE A 89 -10.82 9.57 25.12
C ILE A 89 -11.99 9.57 26.09
N VAL A 90 -11.74 9.95 27.33
CA VAL A 90 -12.72 9.98 28.41
C VAL A 90 -12.98 11.43 28.77
N PRO A 91 -14.10 12.02 28.31
CA PRO A 91 -14.48 13.36 28.74
C PRO A 91 -14.83 13.35 30.24
N THR A 92 -14.53 14.45 30.92
CA THR A 92 -14.86 14.61 32.35
C THR A 92 -16.30 15.07 32.56
N CYS A 93 -16.89 15.72 31.55
CA CYS A 93 -18.19 16.39 31.62
C CYS A 93 -19.39 15.49 31.33
N ASN A 94 -19.21 14.47 30.50
CA ASN A 94 -20.23 13.49 30.22
C ASN A 94 -19.57 12.11 30.31
N SER A 95 -20.28 11.08 30.78
CA SER A 95 -19.68 9.74 30.93
C SER A 95 -19.59 8.98 29.60
N VAL A 96 -19.69 9.68 28.47
CA VAL A 96 -19.73 9.08 27.13
C VAL A 96 -18.33 9.10 26.55
N GLU A 97 -17.63 7.98 26.71
CA GLU A 97 -16.29 7.78 26.16
C GLU A 97 -16.30 7.71 24.63
N SER A 98 -15.16 8.01 24.01
CA SER A 98 -14.97 7.69 22.59
C SER A 98 -14.99 6.17 22.37
N GLU A 99 -15.08 5.77 21.11
CA GLU A 99 -14.73 4.39 20.72
C GLU A 99 -13.27 4.05 21.10
N VAL A 100 -12.94 2.76 21.11
CA VAL A 100 -11.56 2.31 21.35
C VAL A 100 -10.80 2.26 20.02
N PHE A 101 -9.80 3.13 19.91
CA PHE A 101 -8.91 3.25 18.76
C PHE A 101 -7.66 2.40 18.98
N ARG A 102 -7.03 1.98 17.87
CA ARG A 102 -5.76 1.25 17.89
C ARG A 102 -4.67 2.15 17.34
N PHE A 103 -3.54 2.16 18.00
CA PHE A 103 -2.35 2.86 17.54
C PHE A 103 -1.13 1.97 17.74
N ARG A 104 -0.10 2.14 16.92
CA ARG A 104 1.13 1.35 17.00
C ARG A 104 2.33 2.27 17.14
N THR A 105 3.30 1.95 17.98
CA THR A 105 4.59 2.65 17.95
C THR A 105 5.51 2.02 16.90
N ALA A 106 6.44 2.79 16.32
CA ALA A 106 7.44 2.24 15.41
C ALA A 106 8.26 1.14 16.10
N ARG A 107 8.55 0.06 15.38
CA ARG A 107 9.54 -0.94 15.76
C ARG A 107 10.94 -0.41 15.45
N ILE A 108 11.91 -0.73 16.30
CA ILE A 108 13.32 -0.42 16.05
C ILE A 108 13.80 -1.24 14.84
N GLY A 109 14.43 -0.57 13.87
CA GLY A 109 14.98 -1.22 12.68
C GLY A 109 13.93 -1.63 11.63
N ALA A 110 12.67 -1.26 11.80
CA ALA A 110 11.64 -1.47 10.78
C ALA A 110 11.34 -0.18 10.02
N ARG A 111 10.96 -0.35 8.75
CA ARG A 111 10.34 0.66 7.90
C ARG A 111 8.84 0.42 7.80
N TYR A 112 8.13 1.51 7.51
CA TYR A 112 6.69 1.50 7.28
C TYR A 112 6.42 2.19 5.96
N THR A 113 5.78 1.47 5.04
CA THR A 113 5.51 1.96 3.69
C THR A 113 4.03 1.83 3.41
N SER A 114 3.43 2.91 2.91
CA SER A 114 2.09 2.84 2.34
C SER A 114 2.19 2.22 0.95
N MET A 115 1.55 1.07 0.75
CA MET A 115 1.48 0.37 -0.52
C MET A 115 0.04 0.35 -1.01
N TYR A 116 -0.15 0.68 -2.28
CA TYR A 116 -1.42 0.79 -2.95
C TYR A 116 -1.54 -0.33 -3.98
N ARG A 117 -2.73 -0.91 -4.09
CA ARG A 117 -3.01 -1.97 -5.04
C ARG A 117 -4.47 -1.93 -5.48
N VAL A 118 -4.69 -1.86 -6.78
CA VAL A 118 -6.00 -2.11 -7.40
C VAL A 118 -6.24 -3.61 -7.55
N SER A 119 -7.45 -4.04 -7.20
CA SER A 119 -7.90 -5.41 -7.41
C SER A 119 -8.52 -5.50 -8.81
N GLU A 120 -7.67 -5.85 -9.78
CA GLU A 120 -8.07 -5.92 -11.18
C GLU A 120 -9.19 -6.96 -11.37
N TYR A 121 -10.25 -6.60 -12.10
CA TYR A 121 -11.35 -7.50 -12.50
C TYR A 121 -12.22 -8.08 -11.36
N THR A 122 -12.05 -7.61 -10.13
CA THR A 122 -12.87 -8.03 -8.97
C THR A 122 -13.37 -6.83 -8.16
N GLN A 123 -14.40 -7.08 -7.35
CA GLN A 123 -14.90 -6.14 -6.33
C GLN A 123 -14.38 -6.47 -4.93
N GLU A 124 -13.64 -7.57 -4.80
CA GLU A 124 -13.04 -8.01 -3.55
C GLU A 124 -11.68 -7.35 -3.36
N VAL A 125 -11.36 -7.02 -2.11
CA VAL A 125 -10.05 -6.47 -1.74
C VAL A 125 -9.01 -7.57 -1.92
N ASP A 126 -8.05 -7.32 -2.78
CA ASP A 126 -6.96 -8.24 -3.08
C ASP A 126 -5.82 -8.16 -2.06
N PHE A 127 -5.15 -9.28 -1.81
CA PHE A 127 -4.06 -9.40 -0.85
C PHE A 127 -2.73 -8.90 -1.44
N LEU A 128 -1.79 -8.52 -0.59
CA LEU A 128 -0.45 -8.09 -1.04
C LEU A 128 0.47 -9.26 -1.41
N GLU A 129 0.36 -10.39 -0.72
CA GLU A 129 1.29 -11.51 -0.89
C GLU A 129 1.36 -11.97 -2.35
N ASN A 130 2.57 -11.96 -2.90
CA ASN A 130 2.84 -12.27 -4.31
C ASN A 130 2.04 -11.44 -5.31
N HIS A 131 1.76 -10.19 -4.96
CA HIS A 131 1.15 -9.22 -5.84
C HIS A 131 2.01 -7.96 -5.95
N ASP A 132 2.03 -7.39 -7.16
CA ASP A 132 2.61 -6.08 -7.39
C ASP A 132 1.80 -5.00 -6.68
N SER A 133 2.49 -4.03 -6.12
CA SER A 133 1.87 -2.87 -5.50
C SER A 133 2.69 -1.64 -5.81
N ALA A 134 2.20 -0.46 -5.48
CA ALA A 134 2.89 0.77 -5.77
C ALA A 134 2.80 1.76 -4.60
N ASP A 135 3.56 2.85 -4.67
CA ASP A 135 3.29 4.03 -3.86
C ASP A 135 2.07 4.79 -4.42
N LEU A 136 1.67 5.88 -3.75
CA LEU A 136 0.51 6.67 -4.16
C LEU A 136 0.63 7.13 -5.62
N ASN A 137 1.82 7.55 -6.02
CA ASN A 137 2.05 8.06 -7.36
C ASN A 137 2.13 6.94 -8.39
N GLY A 138 2.85 5.86 -8.11
CA GLY A 138 2.97 4.71 -9.01
C GLY A 138 1.61 4.10 -9.33
N GLU A 139 0.74 3.95 -8.32
CA GLU A 139 -0.63 3.46 -8.51
C GLU A 139 -1.48 4.46 -9.29
N GLY A 140 -1.39 5.75 -8.97
CA GLY A 140 -2.13 6.79 -9.69
C GLY A 140 -1.73 6.89 -11.17
N LEU A 141 -0.45 6.67 -11.49
CA LEU A 141 0.06 6.58 -12.87
C LEU A 141 -0.47 5.34 -13.59
N PHE A 142 -0.45 4.17 -12.93
CA PHE A 142 -1.02 2.95 -13.48
C PHE A 142 -2.51 3.12 -13.81
N LEU A 143 -3.29 3.67 -12.88
CA LEU A 143 -4.72 3.92 -13.05
C LEU A 143 -5.01 5.01 -14.10
N SER A 144 -4.11 5.97 -14.29
CA SER A 144 -4.23 7.00 -15.35
C SER A 144 -4.01 6.43 -16.75
N ASN A 145 -3.42 5.24 -16.82
CA ASN A 145 -3.05 4.56 -18.05
C ASN A 145 -3.89 3.28 -18.29
N ASP A 146 -5.12 3.21 -17.76
CA ASP A 146 -6.00 2.03 -17.84
C ASP A 146 -6.08 1.46 -19.28
N ASN A 147 -5.59 0.23 -19.44
CA ASN A 147 -5.55 -0.48 -20.72
C ASN A 147 -6.94 -0.93 -21.23
N SER A 148 -8.02 -0.74 -20.46
CA SER A 148 -9.30 -1.39 -20.76
C SER A 148 -10.56 -0.60 -20.36
N GLY A 149 -10.44 0.46 -19.56
CA GLY A 149 -11.59 1.12 -18.93
C GLY A 149 -12.31 0.24 -17.89
N LEU A 150 -11.91 -1.04 -17.76
CA LEU A 150 -12.58 -2.03 -16.93
C LEU A 150 -12.37 -1.76 -15.44
N PHE A 151 -11.28 -1.08 -15.05
CA PHE A 151 -11.07 -0.70 -13.66
C PHE A 151 -12.22 0.17 -13.17
N PHE A 152 -12.62 1.16 -13.98
CA PHE A 152 -13.66 2.11 -13.61
C PHE A 152 -15.09 1.57 -13.78
N THR A 153 -15.33 0.60 -14.67
CA THR A 153 -16.67 0.04 -14.87
C THR A 153 -17.00 -1.08 -13.88
N ASN A 154 -15.99 -1.79 -13.34
CA ASN A 154 -16.21 -2.87 -12.38
C ASN A 154 -16.29 -2.40 -10.92
N SER A 155 -16.09 -1.11 -10.65
CA SER A 155 -15.90 -0.60 -9.29
C SER A 155 -14.81 -1.38 -8.56
N SER A 156 -13.65 -1.57 -9.21
CA SER A 156 -12.51 -2.26 -8.60
C SER A 156 -12.04 -1.49 -7.35
N PRO A 157 -11.84 -2.18 -6.21
CA PRO A 157 -11.28 -1.56 -5.02
C PRO A 157 -9.81 -1.24 -5.26
N VAL A 158 -9.41 -0.04 -4.85
CA VAL A 158 -8.01 0.34 -4.70
C VAL A 158 -7.74 0.38 -3.21
N SER A 159 -6.82 -0.47 -2.78
CA SER A 159 -6.54 -0.74 -1.38
C SER A 159 -5.22 -0.10 -0.97
N LYS A 160 -5.20 0.55 0.18
CA LYS A 160 -3.99 1.10 0.81
C LYS A 160 -3.67 0.28 2.05
N TYR A 161 -2.46 -0.28 2.04
CA TYR A 161 -1.87 -1.06 3.13
C TYR A 161 -0.75 -0.28 3.77
N CYS A 162 -0.59 -0.39 5.10
CA CYS A 162 0.63 0.02 5.78
C CYS A 162 1.46 -1.25 6.02
N VAL A 163 2.61 -1.34 5.37
CA VAL A 163 3.50 -2.50 5.39
C VAL A 163 4.69 -2.22 6.30
N GLU A 164 4.84 -3.02 7.35
CA GLU A 164 5.99 -3.02 8.25
C GLU A 164 7.03 -4.00 7.69
N HIS A 165 8.24 -3.54 7.38
CA HIS A 165 9.29 -4.37 6.78
C HIS A 165 10.70 -4.02 7.27
N VAL A 166 11.63 -4.96 7.17
CA VAL A 166 13.06 -4.73 7.42
C VAL A 166 13.81 -4.53 6.10
N GLU A 167 14.86 -3.73 6.14
CA GLU A 167 15.74 -3.55 4.98
C GLU A 167 16.87 -4.56 4.98
N PRO A 168 17.23 -5.14 3.82
CA PRO A 168 18.48 -5.88 3.69
C PRO A 168 19.69 -4.95 3.87
N GLU A 169 20.39 -5.09 5.00
CA GLU A 169 21.58 -4.29 5.38
C GLU A 169 22.65 -4.22 4.26
N SER A 170 22.79 -5.31 3.50
CA SER A 170 23.83 -5.48 2.48
C SER A 170 23.62 -4.71 1.16
N VAL A 171 22.45 -4.13 0.92
CA VAL A 171 22.15 -3.39 -0.34
C VAL A 171 21.76 -1.93 -0.09
N GLY A 172 21.90 -1.45 1.16
CA GLY A 172 21.64 -0.06 1.50
C GLY A 172 20.18 0.38 1.32
N GLY A 173 19.23 -0.55 1.37
CA GLY A 173 17.82 -0.25 1.13
C GLY A 173 16.99 -1.47 0.77
N TRP A 174 16.16 -1.35 -0.25
CA TRP A 174 15.24 -2.36 -0.77
C TRP A 174 15.93 -3.55 -1.46
N ALA A 175 15.25 -4.69 -1.57
CA ALA A 175 15.68 -5.75 -2.47
C ALA A 175 15.47 -5.35 -3.94
N PRO A 176 16.16 -6.01 -4.90
CA PRO A 176 15.80 -5.90 -6.31
C PRO A 176 14.32 -6.26 -6.50
N TYR A 177 13.63 -5.52 -7.36
CA TYR A 177 12.24 -5.84 -7.67
C TYR A 177 12.13 -7.10 -8.51
N ILE A 178 11.08 -7.86 -8.20
CA ILE A 178 10.56 -8.98 -8.97
C ILE A 178 9.11 -8.71 -9.31
N SER A 179 8.61 -9.28 -10.39
CA SER A 179 7.22 -9.09 -10.80
C SER A 179 6.37 -10.20 -10.22
N CYS A 180 5.28 -9.81 -9.58
CA CYS A 180 4.39 -10.67 -8.84
C CYS A 180 2.99 -10.55 -9.43
N ASN A 181 2.41 -11.67 -9.91
CA ASN A 181 1.21 -11.71 -10.75
C ASN A 181 1.41 -11.25 -12.21
N GLY A 182 2.64 -11.35 -12.73
CA GLY A 182 2.92 -11.08 -14.15
C GLY A 182 2.31 -12.14 -15.07
N PRO A 183 1.73 -11.78 -16.23
CA PRO A 183 1.16 -12.74 -17.19
C PRO A 183 2.22 -13.73 -17.71
N GLU A 184 3.50 -13.33 -17.67
CA GLU A 184 4.63 -14.19 -18.01
C GLU A 184 4.76 -15.40 -17.07
N ALA A 185 4.13 -15.43 -15.89
CA ALA A 185 4.14 -16.58 -14.98
C ALA A 185 3.13 -17.69 -15.39
N ASP A 186 2.28 -17.47 -16.38
CA ASP A 186 1.34 -18.48 -16.88
C ASP A 186 2.04 -19.76 -17.38
N PRO A 187 1.41 -20.94 -17.21
CA PRO A 187 0.08 -21.17 -16.61
C PRO A 187 0.11 -21.33 -15.08
N ARG A 188 1.25 -21.05 -14.42
CA ARG A 188 1.40 -21.22 -12.97
C ARG A 188 0.86 -20.02 -12.17
N ASN A 189 0.54 -18.92 -12.84
CA ASN A 189 -0.04 -17.77 -12.19
C ASN A 189 -1.53 -18.04 -11.92
N HIS A 190 -1.91 -18.06 -10.64
CA HIS A 190 -3.28 -18.23 -10.22
C HIS A 190 -3.72 -16.99 -9.45
N PRO A 191 -4.90 -16.40 -9.73
CA PRO A 191 -5.35 -15.20 -9.02
C PRO A 191 -5.45 -15.36 -7.50
N ASP A 192 -5.63 -16.59 -6.99
CA ASP A 192 -5.72 -16.91 -5.57
C ASP A 192 -4.37 -17.26 -4.91
N ASP A 193 -3.34 -17.57 -5.70
CA ASP A 193 -1.97 -17.80 -5.23
C ASP A 193 -0.97 -17.41 -6.33
N PRO A 194 -0.83 -16.10 -6.62
CA PRO A 194 0.07 -15.64 -7.65
C PRO A 194 1.51 -15.97 -7.29
N LEU A 195 2.39 -15.97 -8.29
CA LEU A 195 3.81 -16.21 -8.10
C LEU A 195 4.61 -14.98 -8.49
N CYS A 196 5.68 -14.75 -7.74
CA CYS A 196 6.70 -13.81 -8.16
C CYS A 196 7.72 -14.50 -9.07
N ILE A 197 8.07 -13.81 -10.14
CA ILE A 197 9.08 -14.19 -11.12
C ILE A 197 10.05 -13.03 -11.32
N CYS A 198 11.11 -13.27 -12.07
CA CYS A 198 11.95 -12.20 -12.60
C CYS A 198 11.14 -11.01 -13.11
N MET A 199 11.69 -9.81 -12.91
CA MET A 199 11.11 -8.59 -13.43
C MET A 199 10.76 -8.75 -14.91
N VAL A 200 9.46 -8.67 -15.20
CA VAL A 200 8.89 -8.90 -16.53
C VAL A 200 9.21 -7.75 -17.46
N TYR A 201 9.02 -7.98 -18.76
CA TYR A 201 9.38 -6.98 -19.77
C TYR A 201 8.63 -5.66 -19.58
N ALA A 202 7.34 -5.74 -19.26
CA ALA A 202 6.49 -4.56 -19.03
C ALA A 202 7.01 -3.71 -17.86
N ASP A 203 7.34 -4.33 -16.74
CA ASP A 203 7.84 -3.63 -15.55
C ASP A 203 9.20 -2.97 -15.84
N ARG A 204 10.10 -3.65 -16.55
CA ARG A 204 11.40 -3.08 -16.91
C ARG A 204 11.25 -1.86 -17.82
N LEU A 205 10.27 -1.87 -18.72
CA LEU A 205 9.91 -0.70 -19.53
C LEU A 205 9.27 0.42 -18.67
N ILE A 206 8.43 0.09 -17.69
CA ILE A 206 7.88 1.07 -16.74
C ILE A 206 9.01 1.77 -15.96
N SER A 207 10.04 1.01 -15.59
CA SER A 207 11.25 1.51 -14.94
C SER A 207 12.29 2.11 -15.88
N LEU A 208 12.04 2.06 -17.19
CA LEU A 208 12.94 2.55 -18.25
C LEU A 208 14.37 2.02 -18.12
N GLN A 209 14.53 0.72 -17.89
CA GLN A 209 15.84 0.09 -18.01
C GLN A 209 16.43 0.35 -19.40
N SER A 210 17.76 0.55 -19.46
CA SER A 210 18.44 0.80 -20.73
C SER A 210 18.28 -0.40 -21.67
N LYS A 211 18.44 -0.14 -22.98
CA LYS A 211 18.44 -1.20 -23.98
C LYS A 211 19.46 -2.30 -23.67
N THR A 212 20.64 -1.93 -23.18
CA THR A 212 21.68 -2.91 -22.82
C THR A 212 21.23 -3.83 -21.68
N GLU A 213 20.63 -3.27 -20.63
CA GLU A 213 20.08 -4.07 -19.51
C GLU A 213 18.94 -4.96 -19.99
N MET A 214 18.01 -4.42 -20.77
CA MET A 214 16.90 -5.15 -21.36
C MET A 214 17.35 -6.31 -22.26
N ASP A 215 18.30 -6.07 -23.16
CA ASP A 215 18.83 -7.08 -24.07
C ASP A 215 19.63 -8.17 -23.31
N SER A 216 20.26 -7.82 -22.18
CA SER A 216 20.94 -8.82 -21.35
C SER A 216 19.99 -9.75 -20.63
N GLU A 217 18.80 -9.27 -20.24
CA GLU A 217 17.87 -9.96 -19.35
C GLU A 217 16.68 -10.59 -20.10
N CYS A 218 16.28 -10.01 -21.22
CA CYS A 218 15.09 -10.41 -21.98
C CYS A 218 15.46 -10.91 -23.37
N ASN A 219 14.85 -12.02 -23.79
CA ASN A 219 15.11 -12.62 -25.09
C ASN A 219 13.95 -12.32 -26.07
N PRO A 220 14.13 -11.43 -27.06
CA PRO A 220 13.09 -11.08 -28.03
C PRO A 220 12.74 -12.22 -29.00
N THR A 221 13.58 -13.26 -29.10
CA THR A 221 13.45 -14.34 -30.11
C THR A 221 12.60 -15.54 -29.67
N THR A 222 12.16 -15.63 -28.41
CA THR A 222 11.53 -16.86 -27.86
C THR A 222 10.01 -16.86 -27.74
N TRP A 223 9.29 -15.90 -28.33
CA TRP A 223 7.84 -15.82 -28.12
C TRP A 223 6.99 -16.20 -29.36
N ASN A 224 6.40 -17.40 -29.31
CA ASN A 224 5.36 -17.87 -30.24
C ASN A 224 4.00 -17.45 -29.67
N GLY A 225 3.52 -16.30 -30.15
CA GLY A 225 2.32 -15.65 -29.66
C GLY A 225 1.08 -16.53 -29.66
N THR A 226 0.31 -16.43 -28.58
CA THR A 226 -1.15 -16.55 -28.70
C THR A 226 -1.96 -15.48 -27.97
N LYS A 227 -1.41 -14.65 -27.05
CA LYS A 227 -2.21 -13.58 -26.40
C LYS A 227 -1.54 -12.23 -26.06
N HIS A 228 -0.25 -12.17 -25.73
CA HIS A 228 0.50 -10.92 -25.49
C HIS A 228 1.87 -11.02 -26.18
N ASN A 229 2.44 -9.95 -26.75
CA ASN A 229 3.65 -10.03 -27.61
C ASN A 229 4.97 -9.69 -26.87
N ASP A 230 5.03 -9.89 -25.56
CA ASP A 230 6.18 -9.48 -24.76
C ASP A 230 7.35 -10.49 -24.79
N PRO A 231 8.60 -10.03 -24.92
CA PRO A 231 9.80 -10.86 -24.74
C PRO A 231 9.84 -11.52 -23.35
N ALA A 232 10.22 -12.79 -23.28
CA ALA A 232 10.43 -13.45 -21.99
C ALA A 232 11.71 -12.92 -21.32
N CYS A 233 11.58 -12.43 -20.08
CA CYS A 233 12.71 -12.01 -19.26
C CYS A 233 13.17 -13.12 -18.32
N ASN A 234 14.49 -13.28 -18.18
CA ASN A 234 15.13 -14.29 -17.34
C ASN A 234 16.24 -13.65 -16.51
N CYS A 235 16.25 -13.91 -15.21
CA CYS A 235 17.36 -13.59 -14.34
C CYS A 235 18.41 -14.70 -14.40
N THR A 236 19.63 -14.37 -13.99
CA THR A 236 20.75 -15.30 -13.91
C THR A 236 20.95 -15.74 -12.45
N GLY A 237 20.98 -17.05 -12.22
CA GLY A 237 21.12 -17.63 -10.89
C GLY A 237 22.57 -17.71 -10.44
N PRO A 238 22.81 -18.12 -9.18
CA PRO A 238 24.16 -18.28 -8.64
C PRO A 238 25.05 -19.21 -9.48
N ASP A 239 24.45 -20.24 -10.10
CA ASP A 239 25.13 -21.23 -10.94
C ASP A 239 25.13 -20.88 -12.44
N GLY A 240 24.71 -19.65 -12.80
CA GLY A 240 24.63 -19.19 -14.18
C GLY A 240 23.39 -19.68 -14.96
N GLU A 241 22.49 -20.42 -14.31
CA GLU A 241 21.21 -20.79 -14.90
C GLU A 241 20.36 -19.55 -15.23
N ARG A 242 19.69 -19.54 -16.38
CA ARG A 242 18.85 -18.42 -16.81
C ARG A 242 17.40 -18.85 -16.91
N SER A 243 16.55 -18.27 -16.07
CA SER A 243 15.13 -18.62 -16.02
C SER A 243 14.32 -17.50 -15.36
N LYS A 244 13.08 -17.30 -15.79
CA LYS A 244 12.13 -16.39 -15.11
C LYS A 244 11.81 -16.82 -13.68
N TRP A 245 12.08 -18.08 -13.33
CA TRP A 245 11.88 -18.65 -12.00
C TRP A 245 13.06 -18.46 -11.06
N VAL A 246 14.18 -17.96 -11.58
CA VAL A 246 15.35 -17.65 -10.76
C VAL A 246 15.15 -16.28 -10.14
N VAL A 247 14.91 -16.25 -8.84
CA VAL A 247 14.72 -15.01 -8.10
C VAL A 247 15.95 -14.76 -7.23
N ASP A 248 16.41 -13.50 -7.16
CA ASP A 248 17.48 -13.12 -6.24
C ASP A 248 17.09 -13.51 -4.80
N PRO A 249 17.96 -14.19 -4.02
CA PRO A 249 17.63 -14.61 -2.66
C PRO A 249 17.19 -13.48 -1.71
N LYS A 250 17.53 -12.22 -2.01
CA LYS A 250 17.02 -11.05 -1.29
C LYS A 250 15.63 -10.68 -1.75
N SER A 251 15.32 -10.78 -3.05
CA SER A 251 13.99 -10.50 -3.59
C SER A 251 12.95 -11.54 -3.18
N SER A 252 13.34 -12.79 -2.90
CA SER A 252 12.44 -13.78 -2.28
C SER A 252 12.21 -13.52 -0.79
N ARG A 253 13.13 -12.78 -0.15
CA ARG A 253 13.12 -12.57 1.29
C ARG A 253 12.70 -11.18 1.73
N TYR A 254 12.84 -10.12 0.97
CA TYR A 254 12.57 -8.75 1.42
C TYR A 254 11.68 -8.04 0.40
N VAL A 255 11.06 -6.94 0.81
CA VAL A 255 10.28 -6.12 -0.14
C VAL A 255 11.21 -5.58 -1.23
N GLY A 256 10.86 -5.89 -2.47
CA GLY A 256 11.55 -5.40 -3.66
C GLY A 256 11.02 -4.04 -4.09
N TRP A 257 11.82 -3.27 -4.81
CA TRP A 257 11.42 -1.96 -5.31
C TRP A 257 11.95 -1.65 -6.71
N ALA A 258 11.12 -1.04 -7.55
CA ALA A 258 11.50 -0.50 -8.85
C ALA A 258 10.93 0.93 -9.05
N PRO A 259 11.62 1.82 -9.77
CA PRO A 259 11.09 3.16 -10.06
C PRO A 259 9.93 3.09 -11.08
N VAL A 260 8.95 3.96 -10.90
CA VAL A 260 7.93 4.26 -11.91
C VAL A 260 8.22 5.60 -12.55
N MET A 261 8.33 5.58 -13.87
CA MET A 261 8.69 6.74 -14.66
C MET A 261 7.48 7.33 -15.37
N GLN A 262 7.46 8.66 -15.47
CA GLN A 262 6.56 9.40 -16.33
C GLN A 262 7.30 9.83 -17.61
N PRO A 263 6.64 9.82 -18.79
CA PRO A 263 5.28 9.32 -19.04
C PRO A 263 5.13 7.81 -18.88
N TYR A 264 4.06 7.38 -18.21
CA TYR A 264 3.89 6.00 -17.78
C TYR A 264 3.78 5.04 -18.96
N PHE A 265 4.76 4.15 -19.08
CA PHE A 265 4.81 3.11 -20.11
C PHE A 265 4.62 3.67 -21.55
N TYR A 266 5.11 4.89 -21.79
CA TYR A 266 5.10 5.56 -23.10
C TYR A 266 6.15 4.98 -24.03
N TYR A 267 7.33 4.66 -23.52
CA TYR A 267 8.35 3.97 -24.28
C TYR A 267 8.05 2.48 -24.29
N GLN A 268 7.49 2.01 -25.41
CA GLN A 268 7.08 0.62 -25.58
C GLN A 268 8.19 -0.27 -26.20
N LEU A 269 9.36 0.32 -26.48
CA LEU A 269 10.59 -0.37 -26.88
C LEU A 269 11.81 0.16 -26.08
N PRO A 270 12.78 -0.70 -25.73
CA PRO A 270 13.97 -0.29 -24.99
C PRO A 270 14.84 0.70 -25.77
N ARG A 271 15.47 1.62 -25.06
CA ARG A 271 16.36 2.64 -25.63
C ARG A 271 17.60 2.82 -24.77
N ASP A 272 18.67 3.34 -25.38
CA ASP A 272 19.86 3.73 -24.63
C ASP A 272 19.60 4.97 -23.76
N THR A 273 18.67 5.83 -24.18
CA THR A 273 18.27 7.03 -23.45
C THR A 273 16.77 7.28 -23.59
N TYR A 274 16.19 7.86 -22.54
CA TYR A 274 14.77 8.20 -22.47
C TYR A 274 14.62 9.70 -22.20
N PRO A 275 14.48 10.55 -23.23
CA PRO A 275 14.38 11.98 -23.04
C PRO A 275 13.06 12.38 -22.36
N GLY A 276 13.12 13.42 -21.51
CA GLY A 276 11.93 14.01 -20.89
C GLY A 276 11.28 13.17 -19.79
N VAL A 277 11.97 12.16 -19.27
CA VAL A 277 11.40 11.27 -18.25
C VAL A 277 11.69 11.73 -16.84
N LYS A 278 10.77 11.43 -15.92
CA LYS A 278 10.89 11.78 -14.51
C LYS A 278 10.44 10.59 -13.65
N LYS A 279 11.22 10.24 -12.62
CA LYS A 279 10.74 9.32 -11.58
C LYS A 279 9.61 10.01 -10.82
N LEU A 280 8.44 9.38 -10.79
CA LEU A 280 7.28 9.90 -10.06
C LEU A 280 6.79 8.96 -8.96
N GLY A 281 7.03 7.65 -9.09
CA GLY A 281 6.61 6.70 -8.07
C GLY A 281 7.53 5.49 -7.98
N GLU A 282 6.99 4.47 -7.33
CA GLU A 282 7.65 3.23 -6.97
C GLU A 282 6.67 2.06 -7.16
N TRP A 283 7.17 0.96 -7.73
CA TRP A 283 6.55 -0.36 -7.60
C TRP A 283 7.24 -1.15 -6.49
N TYR A 284 6.47 -2.01 -5.84
CA TYR A 284 6.89 -2.86 -4.75
C TYR A 284 6.49 -4.30 -5.02
N SER A 285 7.38 -5.23 -4.71
CA SER A 285 7.10 -6.67 -4.69
C SER A 285 7.14 -7.20 -3.27
N THR A 286 6.11 -7.95 -2.89
CA THR A 286 5.97 -8.48 -1.54
C THR A 286 5.90 -10.02 -1.57
N PRO A 287 7.06 -10.71 -1.52
CA PRO A 287 7.12 -12.15 -1.66
C PRO A 287 6.45 -12.86 -0.47
N LYS A 288 5.55 -13.79 -0.76
CA LYS A 288 4.77 -14.54 0.25
C LYS A 288 5.63 -15.34 1.21
N GLU A 289 6.74 -15.92 0.75
CA GLU A 289 7.59 -16.80 1.56
C GLU A 289 8.21 -16.11 2.78
N SER A 290 8.33 -14.78 2.76
CA SER A 290 8.86 -13.99 3.86
C SER A 290 7.83 -13.10 4.53
N SER A 291 6.54 -13.26 4.20
CA SER A 291 5.46 -12.58 4.90
C SER A 291 5.33 -13.14 6.32
N CYS A 292 5.10 -12.26 7.30
CA CYS A 292 4.75 -12.72 8.63
C CYS A 292 3.26 -13.05 8.67
N VAL A 293 2.90 -14.16 9.29
CA VAL A 293 1.51 -14.43 9.67
C VAL A 293 0.98 -13.31 10.57
N GLU A 294 -0.33 -13.06 10.55
CA GLU A 294 -0.92 -11.88 11.22
C GLU A 294 -0.59 -11.78 12.72
N THR A 295 -0.41 -12.92 13.39
CA THR A 295 -0.09 -13.00 14.82
C THR A 295 1.40 -12.86 15.12
N ALA A 296 2.28 -13.03 14.12
CA ALA A 296 3.72 -12.99 14.30
C ALA A 296 4.27 -11.56 14.38
N SER A 297 5.37 -11.42 15.09
CA SER A 297 6.22 -10.25 15.04
C SER A 297 7.12 -10.30 13.80
N LEU A 298 7.49 -9.12 13.31
CA LEU A 298 8.52 -9.01 12.27
C LEU A 298 9.82 -9.69 12.74
N GLY A 299 10.44 -10.52 11.91
CA GLY A 299 11.63 -11.28 12.26
C GLY A 299 11.36 -12.65 12.91
N ASP A 300 10.13 -12.92 13.38
CA ASP A 300 9.77 -14.26 13.86
C ASP A 300 9.83 -15.24 12.69
N ASP A 301 10.36 -16.44 12.91
CA ASP A 301 10.50 -17.50 11.92
C ASP A 301 11.17 -17.06 10.58
N GLY A 302 11.96 -15.98 10.63
CA GLY A 302 12.68 -15.45 9.47
C GLY A 302 11.84 -14.60 8.52
N CYS A 303 10.59 -14.27 8.86
CA CYS A 303 9.77 -13.33 8.10
C CYS A 303 10.35 -11.91 8.16
N THR A 304 10.18 -11.11 7.12
CA THR A 304 10.86 -9.82 6.96
C THR A 304 9.90 -8.67 6.68
N TRP A 305 8.65 -8.97 6.36
CA TRP A 305 7.62 -7.98 6.11
C TRP A 305 6.27 -8.48 6.57
N LYS A 306 5.38 -7.55 6.90
CA LYS A 306 3.98 -7.85 7.17
C LYS A 306 3.10 -6.67 6.87
N ARG A 307 1.93 -6.95 6.31
CA ARG A 307 0.85 -5.95 6.29
C ARG A 307 0.32 -5.76 7.70
N LEU A 308 0.04 -4.53 8.08
CA LEU A 308 -0.78 -4.26 9.25
C LEU A 308 -2.21 -4.77 8.99
N PRO A 309 -2.98 -5.12 10.05
CA PRO A 309 -4.25 -5.82 9.91
C PRO A 309 -5.39 -4.96 9.33
N GLU A 310 -5.08 -3.77 8.81
CA GLU A 310 -6.06 -2.78 8.37
C GLU A 310 -5.74 -2.33 6.96
N VAL A 311 -6.82 -2.11 6.21
CA VAL A 311 -6.79 -1.68 4.83
C VAL A 311 -7.78 -0.53 4.67
N GLU A 312 -7.33 0.54 4.02
CA GLU A 312 -8.21 1.60 3.56
C GLU A 312 -8.57 1.31 2.10
N VAL A 313 -9.83 1.51 1.70
CA VAL A 313 -10.30 1.14 0.36
C VAL A 313 -11.10 2.28 -0.24
N ILE A 314 -10.69 2.77 -1.41
CA ILE A 314 -11.54 3.56 -2.29
C ILE A 314 -11.99 2.69 -3.47
N TYR A 315 -13.10 3.04 -4.10
CA TYR A 315 -13.51 2.37 -5.33
C TYR A 315 -13.14 3.23 -6.52
N SER A 316 -12.60 2.60 -7.57
CA SER A 316 -12.26 3.28 -8.83
C SER A 316 -13.44 4.08 -9.40
N SER A 317 -14.67 3.61 -9.21
CA SER A 317 -15.91 4.27 -9.64
C SER A 317 -16.18 5.62 -8.95
N ASP A 318 -15.51 5.92 -7.83
CA ASP A 318 -15.69 7.17 -7.09
C ASP A 318 -14.80 8.30 -7.62
N LEU A 319 -13.63 7.97 -8.16
CA LEU A 319 -12.66 8.92 -8.73
C LEU A 319 -13.25 9.92 -9.74
N PRO A 320 -14.17 9.55 -10.65
CA PRO A 320 -14.74 10.46 -11.64
C PRO A 320 -15.58 11.57 -11.01
N SER A 321 -16.28 11.27 -9.90
CA SER A 321 -17.03 12.27 -9.14
C SER A 321 -16.11 13.31 -8.49
N LEU A 322 -14.83 12.98 -8.32
CA LEU A 322 -13.78 13.86 -7.82
C LEU A 322 -13.05 14.61 -8.95
N GLY A 323 -13.46 14.40 -10.20
CA GLY A 323 -12.92 15.06 -11.39
C GLY A 323 -11.94 14.22 -12.21
N TRP A 324 -11.79 12.92 -11.91
CA TRP A 324 -10.82 12.07 -12.61
C TRP A 324 -11.07 12.02 -14.13
N ASN A 325 -10.03 12.26 -14.91
CA ASN A 325 -10.10 12.19 -16.36
C ASN A 325 -9.87 10.75 -16.86
N LYS A 326 -10.83 10.24 -17.65
CA LYS A 326 -10.85 8.87 -18.21
C LYS A 326 -10.60 8.82 -19.72
N THR A 327 -10.22 9.92 -20.37
CA THR A 327 -10.23 9.98 -21.84
C THR A 327 -9.22 9.09 -22.53
N GLU A 328 -8.20 8.60 -21.83
CA GLU A 328 -7.14 7.82 -22.47
C GLU A 328 -7.31 6.32 -22.23
N VAL A 329 -7.25 5.56 -23.33
CA VAL A 329 -7.19 4.09 -23.33
C VAL A 329 -6.04 3.70 -24.24
N LYS A 330 -5.09 2.91 -23.73
CA LYS A 330 -4.06 2.32 -24.59
C LYS A 330 -4.68 1.30 -25.53
N HIS A 331 -4.35 1.41 -26.81
CA HIS A 331 -4.54 0.31 -27.75
C HIS A 331 -3.24 -0.50 -27.81
N TRP A 332 -3.29 -1.74 -27.33
CA TRP A 332 -2.30 -2.76 -27.68
C TRP A 332 -2.46 -3.07 -29.18
N PRO A 333 -1.41 -2.88 -30.01
CA PRO A 333 -0.13 -3.59 -29.92
C PRO A 333 1.10 -2.71 -29.54
N LEU A 334 2.25 -3.35 -29.30
CA LEU A 334 3.53 -2.67 -29.03
C LEU A 334 3.96 -1.80 -30.22
N HIS A 335 4.09 -0.49 -29.99
CA HIS A 335 4.64 0.49 -30.93
C HIS A 335 5.99 1.02 -30.42
N THR A 336 6.66 1.90 -31.19
CA THR A 336 7.88 2.59 -30.70
C THR A 336 7.57 3.54 -29.54
N LEU A 337 6.36 4.07 -29.51
CA LEU A 337 5.83 5.02 -28.54
C LEU A 337 4.33 4.72 -28.33
N GLY A 338 3.88 4.70 -27.09
CA GLY A 338 2.46 4.67 -26.72
C GLY A 338 1.88 6.08 -26.61
N VAL A 339 0.72 6.20 -25.96
CA VAL A 339 0.13 7.50 -25.59
C VAL A 339 1.01 8.17 -24.54
N ASN A 340 1.31 9.45 -24.72
CA ASN A 340 2.02 10.24 -23.72
C ASN A 340 1.02 10.72 -22.66
N THR A 341 0.98 10.03 -21.52
CA THR A 341 0.04 10.29 -20.42
C THR A 341 0.45 11.43 -19.50
N THR A 342 1.49 12.22 -19.82
CA THR A 342 2.03 13.23 -18.89
C THR A 342 0.98 14.23 -18.42
N VAL A 343 0.08 14.67 -19.31
CA VAL A 343 -0.95 15.67 -18.96
C VAL A 343 -2.02 15.04 -18.07
N GLU A 344 -2.42 13.82 -18.39
CA GLU A 344 -3.41 13.04 -17.66
C GLU A 344 -2.90 12.70 -16.27
N ASP A 345 -1.68 12.16 -16.18
CA ASP A 345 -0.99 11.85 -14.93
C ASP A 345 -0.93 13.09 -14.01
N ASN A 346 -0.54 14.25 -14.55
CA ASN A 346 -0.47 15.49 -13.78
C ASN A 346 -1.85 16.01 -13.35
N THR A 347 -2.91 15.66 -14.08
CA THR A 347 -4.30 16.01 -13.76
C THR A 347 -4.89 15.05 -12.72
N ASN A 348 -4.64 13.76 -12.86
CA ASN A 348 -5.25 12.68 -12.10
C ASN A 348 -4.57 12.41 -10.77
N LEU A 349 -3.25 12.57 -10.66
CA LEU A 349 -2.52 12.32 -9.40
C LEU A 349 -3.05 13.14 -8.21
N PRO A 350 -3.30 14.47 -8.32
CA PRO A 350 -3.92 15.22 -7.24
C PRO A 350 -5.33 14.74 -6.88
N ILE A 351 -6.08 14.22 -7.85
CA ILE A 351 -7.42 13.68 -7.64
C ILE A 351 -7.34 12.36 -6.89
N PHE A 352 -6.38 11.50 -7.23
CA PHE A 352 -6.09 10.27 -6.50
C PHE A 352 -5.77 10.56 -5.04
N ALA A 353 -4.84 11.47 -4.79
CA ALA A 353 -4.46 11.89 -3.44
C ALA A 353 -5.66 12.42 -2.65
N LYS A 354 -6.47 13.29 -3.27
CA LYS A 354 -7.70 13.83 -2.68
C LYS A 354 -8.74 12.75 -2.38
N ALA A 355 -8.83 11.71 -3.19
CA ALA A 355 -9.74 10.58 -2.93
C ALA A 355 -9.42 9.91 -1.59
N TRP A 356 -8.13 9.67 -1.31
CA TRP A 356 -7.67 9.13 -0.04
C TRP A 356 -7.90 10.08 1.14
N GLU A 357 -7.71 11.39 0.95
CA GLU A 357 -8.02 12.39 1.98
C GLU A 357 -9.52 12.44 2.33
N ASN A 358 -10.38 12.24 1.32
CA ASN A 358 -11.84 12.24 1.46
C ASN A 358 -12.40 10.91 1.96
N ASN A 359 -11.64 9.81 1.84
CA ASN A 359 -12.09 8.46 2.19
C ASN A 359 -12.25 8.20 3.71
N LYS A 360 -12.29 9.26 4.52
CA LYS A 360 -12.57 9.18 5.95
C LYS A 360 -13.94 8.54 6.28
N ARG A 361 -14.81 8.31 5.28
CA ARG A 361 -16.17 7.76 5.42
C ARG A 361 -16.26 6.23 5.33
N TRP A 362 -15.33 5.55 4.64
CA TRP A 362 -15.36 4.09 4.47
C TRP A 362 -14.23 3.37 5.20
N MET A 363 -13.53 4.10 6.09
CA MET A 363 -12.62 3.47 7.03
C MET A 363 -13.40 2.46 7.88
N GLN A 364 -13.07 1.18 7.74
CA GLN A 364 -13.21 0.27 8.86
C GLN A 364 -12.23 0.81 9.91
N GLN A 365 -12.73 1.67 10.82
CA GLN A 365 -11.90 2.38 11.77
C GLN A 365 -10.92 1.41 12.42
N ARG A 366 -9.63 1.66 12.28
CA ARG A 366 -8.62 1.51 13.34
C ARG A 366 -7.23 2.10 13.02
N CYS A 367 -7.12 3.09 12.13
CA CYS A 367 -5.95 3.97 12.01
C CYS A 367 -4.58 3.27 11.80
N CYS A 368 -4.20 3.09 10.54
CA CYS A 368 -2.79 3.17 10.16
C CYS A 368 -2.28 4.61 10.42
N GLY A 369 -1.16 4.71 11.12
CA GLY A 369 -0.36 5.94 11.24
C GLY A 369 0.92 5.84 10.42
N CYS A 370 0.80 5.32 9.20
CA CYS A 370 1.62 5.71 8.07
C CYS A 370 0.97 7.01 7.53
#